data_AF-G0LYC0-F1
#
_entry.id   AF-G0LYC0-F1
#
_cell.length_a   1.000
_cell.length_b   1.000
_cell.length_c   1.000
_cell.angle_alpha   90.00
_cell.angle_beta   90.00
_cell.angle_gamma   90.00
#
_symmetry.space_group_name_H-M   'P 1'
#
loop_
_entity.id
_entity.type
_entity.pdbx_description
1 polymer ?
#
loop_
_entity_poly.entity_id
_entity_poly.type
_entity_poly.pdbx_seq_one_letter_code
_entity_poly.pdbx_strand_id
1 'polypeptide(L)'
;TKLNLVNINFSEQLPLSPLHWLVADKQESIVIESVKEGLKIYDNPVGVLTNNPNFDYQLFNLNNYRALSNSTPQNSFSEKVDLDSYSRGMGGLGLPGDLSSMSRFVRPL
;
A
#
# COMPACT_ATOMS: atom_id res chain seq x y z
N THR A 1 -3.59 25.79 14.42
CA THR A 1 -3.29 26.02 13.00
C THR A 1 -4.56 25.86 12.19
N LYS A 2 -4.89 26.77 11.27
CA LYS A 2 -6.07 26.62 10.38
C LYS A 2 -5.59 26.00 9.06
N LEU A 3 -6.13 24.83 8.71
CA LEU A 3 -5.92 24.19 7.41
C LEU A 3 -7.06 24.60 6.47
N ASN A 4 -6.73 25.14 5.29
CA ASN A 4 -7.70 25.49 4.24
C ASN A 4 -7.38 24.67 2.99
N LEU A 5 -8.31 23.82 2.57
CA LEU A 5 -8.23 23.09 1.29
C LEU A 5 -9.10 23.83 0.27
N VAL A 6 -8.48 24.28 -0.82
CA VAL A 6 -9.11 25.14 -1.82
C VAL A 6 -8.75 24.68 -3.23
N ASN A 7 -9.72 24.72 -4.14
CA ASN A 7 -9.52 24.37 -5.55
C ASN A 7 -8.98 25.56 -6.35
N ILE A 8 -7.84 26.12 -5.91
CA ILE A 8 -7.13 27.21 -6.59
C ILE A 8 -5.71 26.79 -6.94
N ASN A 9 -5.27 27.06 -8.16
CA ASN A 9 -3.87 26.87 -8.56
C ASN A 9 -2.96 27.78 -7.73
N PHE A 10 -1.73 27.31 -7.47
CA PHE A 10 -0.72 28.16 -6.84
C PHE A 10 -0.27 29.26 -7.82
N SER A 11 -0.04 28.90 -9.08
CA SER A 11 0.17 29.82 -10.21
C SER A 11 -0.23 29.16 -11.52
N GLU A 12 -0.19 29.89 -12.64
CA GLU A 12 -0.42 29.30 -13.98
C GLU A 12 0.60 28.21 -14.33
N GLN A 13 1.85 28.36 -13.87
CA GLN A 13 2.92 27.38 -14.10
C GLN A 13 2.90 26.23 -13.08
N LEU A 14 2.20 26.39 -11.96
CA LEU A 14 2.09 25.42 -10.88
C LEU A 14 0.62 25.13 -10.59
N PRO A 15 -0.02 24.33 -11.46
CA PRO A 15 -1.41 23.92 -11.26
C PRO A 15 -1.53 23.04 -10.01
N LEU A 16 -2.75 22.93 -9.49
CA LEU A 16 -3.05 22.02 -8.39
C LEU A 16 -2.68 20.58 -8.73
N SER A 17 -1.92 19.96 -7.83
CA SER A 17 -1.69 18.52 -7.88
C SER A 17 -2.91 17.79 -7.32
N PRO A 18 -3.36 16.69 -7.94
CA PRO A 18 -4.31 15.80 -7.30
C PRO A 18 -3.64 15.18 -6.07
N LEU A 19 -4.20 15.42 -4.90
CA LEU A 19 -3.71 14.91 -3.62
C LEU A 19 -4.75 14.02 -2.96
N HIS A 20 -4.25 13.06 -2.19
CA HIS A 20 -4.98 12.32 -1.18
C HIS A 20 -4.19 12.37 0.13
N TRP A 21 -4.85 12.09 1.24
CA TRP A 21 -4.27 12.29 2.57
C TRP A 21 -4.37 11.04 3.40
N LEU A 22 -3.26 10.69 4.08
CA LEU A 22 -3.28 9.80 5.23
C LEU A 22 -3.35 10.68 6.48
N VAL A 23 -4.37 10.43 7.31
CA VAL A 23 -4.52 11.07 8.62
C VAL A 23 -4.49 9.97 9.67
N ALA A 24 -3.67 10.12 10.70
CA ALA A 24 -3.52 9.12 11.76
C ALA A 24 -3.39 9.77 13.12
N ASP A 25 -3.87 9.07 14.14
CA ASP A 25 -3.60 9.36 15.55
C ASP A 25 -2.93 8.17 16.23
N LYS A 26 -3.07 8.05 17.56
CA LYS A 26 -2.45 6.95 18.32
C LYS A 26 -3.21 5.63 18.21
N GLN A 27 -4.45 5.66 17.74
CA GLN A 27 -5.39 4.55 17.74
C GLN A 27 -5.65 4.06 16.32
N GLU A 28 -5.82 4.97 15.37
CA GLU A 28 -6.31 4.66 14.04
C GLU A 28 -5.70 5.54 12.94
N SER A 29 -5.90 5.10 11.71
CA SER A 29 -5.57 5.90 10.54
C SER A 29 -6.65 5.77 9.48
N ILE A 30 -6.83 6.84 8.71
CA ILE A 30 -7.77 6.94 7.60
C ILE A 30 -7.07 7.46 6.35
N VAL A 31 -7.63 7.13 5.20
CA VAL A 31 -7.25 7.70 3.91
C VAL A 31 -8.41 8.50 3.34
N ILE A 32 -8.13 9.71 2.89
CA ILE A 32 -9.11 10.63 2.30
C ILE A 32 -8.75 10.86 0.84
N GLU A 33 -9.63 10.50 -0.09
CA GLU A 33 -9.43 10.67 -1.53
C GLU A 33 -10.56 11.50 -2.15
N SER A 34 -10.22 12.55 -2.91
CA SER A 34 -11.18 13.29 -3.72
C SER A 34 -11.27 12.66 -5.11
N VAL A 35 -12.33 11.90 -5.37
CA VAL A 35 -12.54 11.16 -6.62
C VAL A 35 -13.71 11.73 -7.41
N LYS A 36 -13.95 11.23 -8.62
CA LYS A 36 -15.02 11.71 -9.49
C LYS A 36 -16.41 11.59 -8.83
N GLU A 37 -16.62 10.55 -8.03
CA GLU A 37 -17.87 10.28 -7.31
C GLU A 37 -18.04 11.14 -6.05
N GLY A 38 -17.00 11.88 -5.64
CA GLY A 38 -17.00 12.71 -4.44
C GLY A 38 -15.83 12.42 -3.50
N LEU A 39 -15.92 12.93 -2.28
CA LEU A 39 -14.92 12.66 -1.23
C LEU A 39 -15.16 11.26 -0.65
N LYS A 40 -14.15 10.39 -0.73
CA LYS A 40 -14.15 9.08 -0.09
C LYS A 40 -13.23 9.10 1.12
N ILE A 41 -13.68 8.45 2.20
CA ILE A 41 -12.93 8.26 3.44
C ILE A 41 -12.88 6.75 3.69
N TYR A 42 -11.68 6.23 3.90
CA TYR A 42 -11.42 4.82 4.11
C TYR A 42 -10.74 4.61 5.46
N ASP A 43 -11.15 3.58 6.21
CA ASP A 43 -10.33 3.07 7.30
C ASP A 43 -9.03 2.48 6.73
N ASN A 44 -7.90 2.79 7.36
CA ASN A 44 -6.59 2.30 6.94
C ASN A 44 -5.98 1.38 8.00
N PRO A 45 -6.35 0.08 7.98
CA PRO A 45 -5.84 -0.89 8.95
C PRO A 45 -4.36 -1.23 8.76
N VAL A 46 -3.76 -0.85 7.63
CA VAL A 46 -2.36 -1.15 7.30
C VAL A 46 -1.42 0.04 7.54
N GLY A 47 -1.95 1.23 7.81
CA GLY A 47 -1.17 2.43 8.14
C GLY A 47 -0.28 2.96 7.00
N VAL A 48 -0.50 2.53 5.77
CA VAL A 48 0.31 2.88 4.58
C VAL A 48 -0.56 3.60 3.55
N LEU A 49 0.02 4.55 2.82
CA LEU A 49 -0.56 5.20 1.65
C LEU A 49 0.56 5.47 0.64
N THR A 50 0.28 5.29 -0.66
CA THR A 50 1.25 5.63 -1.72
C THR A 50 0.66 6.63 -2.72
N ASN A 51 0.57 6.31 -4.02
CA ASN A 51 -0.03 7.15 -5.05
C ASN A 51 -1.18 6.37 -5.71
N ASN A 52 -1.49 6.60 -6.98
CA ASN A 52 -2.51 5.85 -7.73
C ASN A 52 -2.21 4.35 -7.82
N PRO A 53 -3.23 3.47 -7.95
CA PRO A 53 -4.67 3.73 -8.03
C PRO A 53 -5.28 4.08 -6.66
N ASN A 54 -6.60 4.22 -6.61
CA ASN A 54 -7.35 4.46 -5.37
C ASN A 54 -7.03 3.43 -4.28
N PHE A 55 -7.21 3.85 -3.03
CA PHE A 55 -6.80 3.09 -1.86
C PHE A 55 -7.47 1.71 -1.73
N ASP A 56 -8.73 1.57 -2.17
CA ASP A 56 -9.45 0.29 -2.19
C ASP A 56 -8.77 -0.76 -3.09
N TYR A 57 -8.27 -0.35 -4.26
CA TYR A 57 -7.50 -1.23 -5.14
C TYR A 57 -6.16 -1.61 -4.51
N GLN A 58 -5.50 -0.69 -3.81
CA GLN A 58 -4.25 -0.98 -3.10
C GLN A 58 -4.46 -2.01 -1.99
N LEU A 59 -5.50 -1.84 -1.17
CA LEU A 59 -5.89 -2.83 -0.17
C LEU A 59 -6.27 -4.18 -0.79
N PHE A 60 -7.06 -4.18 -1.87
CA PHE A 60 -7.45 -5.42 -2.53
C PHE A 60 -6.25 -6.18 -3.10
N ASN A 61 -5.24 -5.47 -3.61
CA ASN A 61 -4.01 -6.07 -4.14
C ASN A 61 -3.22 -6.84 -3.08
N LEU A 62 -3.39 -6.54 -1.78
CA LEU A 62 -2.72 -7.29 -0.70
C LEU A 62 -3.09 -8.78 -0.70
N ASN A 63 -4.24 -9.17 -1.27
CA ASN A 63 -4.62 -10.57 -1.42
C ASN A 63 -3.60 -11.39 -2.21
N ASN A 64 -2.89 -10.77 -3.16
CA ASN A 64 -1.86 -11.44 -3.95
C ASN A 64 -0.61 -11.82 -3.13
N TYR A 65 -0.45 -11.22 -1.94
CA TYR A 65 0.74 -11.37 -1.11
C TYR A 65 0.45 -12.08 0.22
N ARG A 66 -0.75 -12.65 0.37
CA ARG A 66 -1.20 -13.32 1.60
C ARG A 66 -0.32 -14.48 2.08
N ALA A 67 0.52 -15.03 1.20
CA ALA A 67 1.42 -16.14 1.51
C ALA A 67 2.82 -15.68 1.94
N LEU A 68 3.11 -14.38 1.82
CA LEU A 68 4.40 -13.84 2.25
C LEU A 68 4.57 -13.99 3.77
N SER A 69 5.80 -14.23 4.19
CA SER A 69 6.16 -14.37 5.59
C SER A 69 7.60 -13.92 5.84
N ASN A 70 7.85 -13.41 7.05
CA ASN A 70 9.20 -13.15 7.54
C ASN A 70 9.93 -14.42 8.03
N SER A 71 9.21 -15.54 8.11
CA SER A 71 9.72 -16.82 8.59
C SER A 71 10.36 -17.64 7.47
N THR A 72 11.20 -18.61 7.83
CA THR A 72 11.68 -19.61 6.88
C THR A 72 10.47 -20.43 6.37
N PRO A 73 10.27 -20.55 5.05
CA PRO A 73 9.13 -21.27 4.51
C PRO A 73 9.25 -22.77 4.78
N GLN A 74 8.11 -23.41 5.02
CA GLN A 74 8.01 -24.87 5.05
C GLN A 74 7.76 -25.40 3.64
N ASN A 75 8.23 -26.61 3.34
CA ASN A 75 7.97 -27.25 2.06
C ASN A 75 6.49 -27.63 1.94
N SER A 76 5.77 -26.91 1.08
CA SER A 76 4.36 -27.15 0.76
C SER A 76 4.13 -27.69 -0.65
N PHE A 77 5.21 -28.01 -1.38
CA PHE A 77 5.12 -28.44 -2.78
C PHE A 77 4.70 -29.91 -2.91
N SER A 78 5.32 -30.81 -2.15
CA SER A 78 5.04 -32.25 -2.17
C SER A 78 5.69 -32.96 -0.99
N GLU A 79 4.99 -33.90 -0.36
CA GLU A 79 5.55 -34.76 0.70
C GLU A 79 6.61 -35.76 0.17
N LYS A 80 6.73 -35.92 -1.16
CA LYS A 80 7.64 -36.89 -1.79
C LYS A 80 9.02 -36.31 -2.11
N VAL A 81 9.18 -35.00 -2.03
CA VAL A 81 10.41 -34.30 -2.42
C VAL A 81 10.79 -33.40 -1.26
N ASP A 82 11.94 -33.66 -0.64
CA ASP A 82 12.49 -32.76 0.38
C ASP A 82 13.24 -31.60 -0.29
N LEU A 83 12.94 -30.38 0.09
CA LEU A 83 13.49 -29.15 -0.50
C LEU A 83 14.17 -28.32 0.58
N ASP A 84 15.48 -28.13 0.42
CA ASP A 84 16.30 -27.39 1.39
C ASP A 84 16.02 -25.88 1.38
N SER A 85 16.01 -25.29 2.58
CA SER A 85 16.09 -23.84 2.75
C SER A 85 17.55 -23.39 2.72
N TYR A 86 18.01 -22.87 1.58
CA TYR A 86 19.42 -22.53 1.37
C TYR A 86 19.75 -21.04 1.61
N SER A 87 18.75 -20.19 1.85
CA SER A 87 18.95 -18.76 2.09
C SER A 87 17.96 -18.22 3.13
N ARG A 88 18.22 -16.99 3.60
CA ARG A 88 17.32 -16.25 4.49
C ARG A 88 16.32 -15.42 3.70
N GLY A 89 15.16 -15.16 4.29
CA GLY A 89 14.12 -14.31 3.67
C GLY A 89 13.36 -14.98 2.53
N MET A 90 13.50 -16.29 2.33
CA MET A 90 12.78 -17.03 1.29
C MET A 90 11.25 -17.01 1.47
N GLY A 91 10.74 -16.72 2.67
CA GLY A 91 9.32 -16.47 2.91
C GLY A 91 8.79 -15.19 2.24
N GLY A 92 9.69 -14.28 1.84
CA GLY A 92 9.36 -13.06 1.09
C GLY A 92 9.37 -13.26 -0.44
N LEU A 93 9.57 -14.48 -0.94
CA LEU A 93 9.54 -14.74 -2.38
C LEU A 93 8.16 -14.38 -2.95
N GLY A 94 8.15 -13.45 -3.91
CA GLY A 94 6.92 -12.86 -4.48
C GLY A 94 6.71 -11.39 -4.11
N LEU A 95 7.47 -10.85 -3.14
CA LEU A 95 7.42 -9.43 -2.81
C LEU A 95 7.96 -8.56 -3.97
N PRO A 96 7.24 -7.52 -4.42
CA PRO A 96 7.63 -6.76 -5.60
C PRO A 96 8.75 -5.74 -5.32
N GLY A 97 9.76 -5.72 -6.18
CA GLY A 97 10.97 -4.89 -6.05
C GLY A 97 10.97 -3.58 -6.83
N ASP A 98 10.03 -3.35 -7.74
CA ASP A 98 10.01 -2.16 -8.59
C ASP A 98 9.49 -0.90 -7.87
N LEU A 99 9.61 0.28 -8.49
CA LEU A 99 9.26 1.57 -7.86
C LEU A 99 7.81 2.00 -8.09
N SER A 100 6.97 1.16 -8.71
CA SER A 100 5.57 1.49 -8.91
C SER A 100 4.86 1.73 -7.58
N SER A 101 3.77 2.50 -7.66
CA SER A 101 2.94 2.83 -6.50
C SER A 101 2.46 1.57 -5.76
N MET A 102 1.90 0.61 -6.50
CA MET A 102 1.43 -0.66 -5.95
C MET A 102 2.54 -1.44 -5.25
N SER A 103 3.73 -1.53 -5.86
CA SER A 103 4.86 -2.26 -5.26
C SER A 103 5.37 -1.59 -4.00
N ARG A 104 5.40 -0.26 -3.96
CA ARG A 104 5.76 0.51 -2.76
C ARG A 104 4.69 0.46 -1.66
N PHE A 105 3.43 0.20 -2.00
CA PHE A 105 2.37 0.01 -1.02
C PHE A 105 2.50 -1.32 -0.28
N VAL A 106 2.90 -2.38 -0.99
CA VAL A 106 3.03 -3.74 -0.44
C VAL A 106 4.30 -3.89 0.38
N ARG A 107 5.43 -3.34 -0.09
CA ARG A 107 6.76 -3.55 0.50
C ARG A 107 6.94 -3.29 2.00
N PRO A 108 6.35 -2.24 2.59
CA PRO A 108 6.54 -1.95 4.01
C PRO A 108 5.67 -2.78 4.96
N LEU A 109 4.77 -3.62 4.42
CA LEU A 109 3.86 -4.47 5.19
C LEU A 109 4.47 -5.84 5.48
#